data_AF-A0AAU2PES5-F1
#
_entry.id   AF-A0AAU2PES5-F1
#
_cell.length_a   1.000
_cell.length_b   1.000
_cell.length_c   1.000
_cell.angle_alpha   90.00
_cell.angle_beta   90.00
_cell.angle_gamma   90.00
#
_symmetry.space_group_name_H-M   'P 1'
#
loop_
_entity.id
_entity.type
_entity.pdbx_description
1 polymer ?
#
loop_
_entity_poly.entity_id
_entity_poly.type
_entity_poly.pdbx_seq_one_letter_code
_entity_poly.pdbx_strand_id
1 'polypeptide(L)'
;MADLKKEAESLDKAATALRKVSHHTTKPLHEFKAESNDLSALGALGSLMSATDDIRGGMRTLAKLTHALDEEWHAEAKLMGEVSDAFDLLDVLLAAAARGEKG
;
A
#
# COMPACT_ATOMS: atom_id res chain seq x y z
N MET A 1 -24.81 17.89 8.97
CA MET A 1 -24.04 16.67 9.27
C MET A 1 -23.57 16.11 7.95
N ALA A 2 -22.27 15.82 7.81
CA ALA A 2 -21.81 15.06 6.65
C ALA A 2 -22.49 13.69 6.66
N ASP A 3 -22.77 13.14 5.48
CA ASP A 3 -23.40 11.83 5.32
C ASP A 3 -22.35 10.75 5.66
N LEU A 4 -22.34 10.30 6.92
CA LEU A 4 -21.36 9.34 7.46
C LEU A 4 -21.29 8.06 6.62
N LYS A 5 -22.43 7.62 6.08
CA LYS A 5 -22.51 6.48 5.19
C LYS A 5 -21.77 6.73 3.87
N LYS A 6 -21.91 7.91 3.30
CA LYS A 6 -21.15 8.29 2.08
C LYS A 6 -19.66 8.36 2.35
N GLU A 7 -19.24 8.80 3.53
CA GLU A 7 -17.84 8.82 3.95
C GLU A 7 -17.28 7.41 4.14
N ALA A 8 -18.03 6.52 4.80
CA ALA A 8 -17.68 5.09 4.92
C ALA A 8 -17.47 4.44 3.54
N GLU A 9 -18.45 4.57 2.63
CA GLU A 9 -18.33 4.03 1.26
C GLU A 9 -17.11 4.59 0.50
N SER A 10 -16.74 5.84 0.75
CA SER A 10 -15.56 6.46 0.13
C SER A 10 -14.26 5.88 0.69
N LEU A 11 -14.20 5.66 2.00
CA LEU A 11 -13.03 5.09 2.68
C LEU A 11 -12.83 3.62 2.28
N ASP A 12 -13.89 2.83 2.20
CA ASP A 12 -13.80 1.43 1.76
C ASP A 12 -13.31 1.32 0.30
N LYS A 13 -13.79 2.20 -0.58
CA LYS A 13 -13.30 2.28 -1.97
C LYS A 13 -11.81 2.63 -2.02
N ALA A 14 -11.37 3.59 -1.21
CA ALA A 14 -9.97 4.00 -1.14
C ALA A 14 -9.08 2.87 -0.59
N ALA A 15 -9.51 2.21 0.49
CA ALA A 15 -8.84 1.03 1.05
C ALA A 15 -8.69 -0.09 0.02
N THR A 16 -9.76 -0.37 -0.73
CA THR A 16 -9.75 -1.36 -1.81
C THR A 16 -8.80 -0.98 -2.94
N ALA A 17 -8.72 0.30 -3.31
CA ALA A 17 -7.77 0.78 -4.30
C ALA A 17 -6.31 0.63 -3.83
N LEU A 18 -6.01 1.01 -2.58
CA LEU A 18 -4.69 0.86 -1.96
C LEU A 18 -4.23 -0.60 -1.94
N ARG A 19 -5.11 -1.54 -1.56
CA ARG A 19 -4.79 -2.98 -1.58
C ARG A 19 -4.36 -3.47 -2.96
N LYS A 20 -4.94 -2.91 -4.04
CA LYS A 20 -4.62 -3.29 -5.42
C LYS A 20 -3.25 -2.78 -5.88
N VAL A 21 -2.69 -1.75 -5.24
CA VAL A 21 -1.37 -1.22 -5.62
C VAL A 21 -0.29 -2.31 -5.53
N SER A 22 -0.37 -3.17 -4.51
CA SER A 22 0.52 -4.32 -4.33
C SER A 22 0.58 -5.26 -5.55
N HIS A 23 -0.55 -5.46 -6.24
CA HIS A 23 -0.61 -6.30 -7.45
C HIS A 23 0.17 -5.69 -8.63
N HIS A 24 0.30 -4.37 -8.66
CA HIS A 24 1.05 -3.66 -9.70
C HIS A 24 2.54 -3.59 -9.40
N THR A 25 2.95 -3.72 -8.15
CA THR A 25 4.36 -3.57 -7.73
C THR A 25 5.06 -4.90 -7.45
N THR A 26 4.35 -5.94 -7.03
CA THR A 26 4.95 -7.23 -6.59
C THR A 26 5.77 -7.91 -7.69
N LYS A 27 5.18 -8.11 -8.89
CA LYS A 27 5.88 -8.78 -9.99
C LYS A 27 7.07 -7.96 -10.50
N PRO A 28 6.93 -6.66 -10.82
CA PRO A 28 8.07 -5.83 -11.20
C PRO A 28 9.17 -5.80 -10.12
N LEU A 29 8.82 -5.75 -8.84
CA LEU A 29 9.79 -5.78 -7.75
C LEU A 29 10.57 -7.10 -7.69
N HIS A 30 9.88 -8.22 -7.94
CA HIS A 30 10.53 -9.54 -8.01
C HIS A 30 11.51 -9.63 -9.18
N GLU A 31 11.07 -9.21 -10.37
CA GLU A 31 11.90 -9.20 -11.58
C GLU A 31 13.13 -8.28 -11.41
N PHE A 32 12.92 -7.08 -10.87
CA PHE A 32 13.98 -6.13 -10.58
C PHE A 32 15.03 -6.67 -9.58
N LYS A 33 14.58 -7.40 -8.53
CA LYS A 33 15.50 -8.08 -7.60
C LYS A 33 16.30 -9.17 -8.31
N ALA A 34 15.68 -9.95 -9.21
CA ALA A 34 16.35 -10.98 -9.98
C ALA A 34 17.43 -10.39 -10.89
N GLU A 35 17.12 -9.34 -11.66
CA GLU A 35 18.09 -8.65 -12.54
C GLU A 35 19.28 -8.07 -11.77
N SER A 36 19.06 -7.59 -10.53
CA SER A 36 20.16 -7.10 -9.68
C SER A 36 21.19 -8.20 -9.34
N ASN A 37 20.75 -9.46 -9.30
CA ASN A 37 21.64 -10.60 -9.11
C ASN A 37 22.35 -10.98 -10.40
N ASP A 38 21.68 -10.87 -11.56
CA ASP A 38 22.32 -11.16 -12.86
C ASP A 38 23.43 -10.16 -13.21
N LEU A 39 23.30 -8.89 -12.78
CA LEU A 39 24.39 -7.91 -12.86
C LEU A 39 25.67 -8.40 -12.15
N SER A 40 25.56 -9.26 -11.13
CA SER A 40 26.76 -9.85 -10.49
C SER A 40 27.51 -10.86 -11.36
N ALA A 41 26.89 -11.37 -12.42
CA ALA A 41 27.50 -12.32 -13.34
C ALA A 41 28.38 -11.66 -14.42
N LEU A 42 28.29 -10.33 -14.62
CA LEU A 42 29.00 -9.57 -15.68
C LEU A 42 30.49 -9.28 -15.39
N GLY A 43 31.21 -10.22 -14.78
CA GLY A 43 32.56 -10.00 -14.26
C GLY A 43 33.60 -9.36 -15.21
N ALA A 44 34.46 -8.54 -14.59
CA ALA A 44 35.89 -8.32 -14.92
C ALA A 44 36.35 -7.14 -15.81
N LEU A 45 35.80 -5.94 -15.64
CA LEU A 45 36.52 -4.67 -15.95
C LEU A 45 36.37 -3.73 -14.75
N GLY A 46 37.46 -3.33 -14.08
CA GLY A 46 37.41 -2.67 -12.75
C GLY A 46 36.50 -1.43 -12.63
N SER A 47 36.41 -0.58 -13.66
CA SER A 47 35.47 0.56 -13.68
C SER A 47 34.02 0.11 -13.92
N LEU A 48 33.83 -0.93 -14.73
CA LEU A 48 32.53 -1.56 -14.97
C LEU A 48 32.04 -2.29 -13.71
N MET A 49 32.94 -2.89 -12.92
CA MET A 49 32.63 -3.57 -11.67
C MET A 49 32.13 -2.58 -10.59
N SER A 50 32.82 -1.46 -10.38
CA SER A 50 32.36 -0.44 -9.42
C SER A 50 30.99 0.12 -9.82
N ALA A 51 30.79 0.45 -11.10
CA ALA A 51 29.50 0.91 -11.59
C ALA A 51 28.40 -0.16 -11.41
N THR A 52 28.73 -1.44 -11.65
CA THR A 52 27.80 -2.55 -11.45
C THR A 52 27.43 -2.75 -9.99
N ASP A 53 28.38 -2.61 -9.07
CA ASP A 53 28.12 -2.73 -7.63
C ASP A 53 27.29 -1.55 -7.10
N ASP A 54 27.56 -0.33 -7.56
CA ASP A 54 26.75 0.87 -7.23
C ASP A 54 25.32 0.73 -7.76
N ILE A 55 25.16 0.30 -9.01
CA ILE A 55 23.84 0.03 -9.62
C ILE A 55 23.12 -1.04 -8.81
N ARG A 56 23.78 -2.15 -8.47
CA ARG A 56 23.18 -3.22 -7.64
C ARG A 56 22.77 -2.70 -6.26
N GLY A 57 23.59 -1.86 -5.64
CA GLY A 57 23.28 -1.21 -4.36
C GLY A 57 22.03 -0.33 -4.46
N GLY A 58 21.93 0.47 -5.52
CA GLY A 58 20.76 1.29 -5.84
C GLY A 58 19.51 0.44 -6.05
N MET A 59 19.60 -0.61 -6.87
CA MET A 59 18.49 -1.55 -7.13
C MET A 59 18.00 -2.21 -5.84
N ARG A 60 18.91 -2.69 -4.98
CA ARG A 60 18.53 -3.28 -3.68
C ARG A 60 17.86 -2.26 -2.76
N THR A 61 18.31 -1.01 -2.79
CA THR A 61 17.73 0.07 -1.98
C THR A 61 16.33 0.40 -2.44
N LEU A 62 16.13 0.59 -3.75
CA LEU A 62 14.82 0.80 -4.35
C LEU A 62 13.89 -0.38 -4.06
N ALA A 63 14.39 -1.60 -4.16
CA ALA A 63 13.61 -2.79 -3.88
C ALA A 63 13.16 -2.89 -2.42
N LYS A 64 13.99 -2.44 -1.46
CA LYS A 64 13.60 -2.34 -0.04
C LYS A 64 12.57 -1.24 0.18
N LEU A 65 12.77 -0.08 -0.43
CA LEU A 65 11.84 1.05 -0.33
C LEU A 65 10.45 0.68 -0.87
N THR A 66 10.38 0.06 -2.05
CA THR A 66 9.10 -0.39 -2.63
C THR A 66 8.40 -1.42 -1.73
N HIS A 67 9.15 -2.30 -1.07
CA HIS A 67 8.56 -3.25 -0.13
C HIS A 67 8.01 -2.56 1.13
N ALA A 68 8.73 -1.59 1.70
CA ALA A 68 8.25 -0.81 2.82
C ALA A 68 7.00 0.00 2.46
N LEU A 69 6.95 0.58 1.26
CA LEU A 69 5.75 1.27 0.76
C LEU A 69 4.55 0.32 0.62
N ASP A 70 4.78 -0.93 0.22
CA ASP A 70 3.73 -1.94 0.14
C ASP A 70 3.14 -2.28 1.52
N GLU A 71 4.00 -2.41 2.53
CA GLU A 71 3.58 -2.58 3.93
C GLU A 71 2.79 -1.37 4.45
N GLU A 72 3.24 -0.15 4.15
CA GLU A 72 2.55 1.09 4.52
C GLU A 72 1.17 1.19 3.84
N TRP A 73 1.06 0.88 2.54
CA TRP A 73 -0.22 0.86 1.84
C TRP A 73 -1.18 -0.17 2.42
N HIS A 74 -0.67 -1.33 2.84
CA HIS A 74 -1.49 -2.35 3.48
C HIS A 74 -2.01 -1.90 4.84
N ALA A 75 -1.15 -1.26 5.65
CA ALA A 75 -1.51 -0.69 6.94
C ALA A 75 -2.55 0.44 6.78
N GLU A 76 -2.34 1.35 5.84
CA GLU A 76 -3.27 2.44 5.54
C GLU A 76 -4.62 1.90 5.06
N ALA A 77 -4.63 0.94 4.14
CA ALA A 77 -5.87 0.32 3.69
C ALA A 77 -6.63 -0.39 4.82
N LYS A 78 -5.91 -0.97 5.79
CA LYS A 78 -6.53 -1.56 6.97
C LYS A 78 -7.17 -0.47 7.85
N LEU A 79 -6.42 0.59 8.16
CA LEU A 79 -6.91 1.72 8.95
C LEU A 79 -8.15 2.36 8.32
N MET A 80 -8.12 2.63 7.02
CA MET A 80 -9.26 3.19 6.29
C MET A 80 -10.51 2.29 6.37
N GLY A 81 -10.32 0.96 6.31
CA GLY A 81 -11.41 -0.01 6.52
C GLY A 81 -11.98 0.06 7.94
N GLU A 82 -11.12 0.12 8.95
CA GLU A 82 -11.55 0.24 10.36
C GLU A 82 -12.32 1.55 10.62
N VAL A 83 -11.90 2.66 9.99
CA VAL A 83 -12.63 3.95 10.08
C VAL A 83 -13.97 3.88 9.35
N SER A 84 -14.02 3.22 8.18
CA SER A 84 -15.28 2.98 7.47
C SER A 84 -16.28 2.21 8.33
N ASP A 85 -15.85 1.09 8.94
CA ASP A 85 -16.69 0.27 9.81
C ASP A 85 -17.19 1.07 11.03
N ALA A 86 -16.34 1.94 11.59
CA ALA A 86 -16.73 2.81 12.70
C ALA A 86 -17.79 3.85 12.28
N PHE A 87 -17.68 4.40 11.07
CA PHE A 87 -18.66 5.36 10.53
C PHE A 87 -20.01 4.70 10.26
N ASP A 88 -20.02 3.48 9.70
CA ASP A 88 -21.25 2.71 9.53
C ASP A 88 -21.92 2.39 10.87
N LEU A 89 -21.14 2.02 11.89
CA LEU A 89 -21.68 1.80 13.24
C LEU A 89 -22.27 3.09 13.84
N LEU A 90 -21.58 4.23 13.69
CA LEU A 90 -22.07 5.52 14.17
C LEU A 90 -23.38 5.92 13.48
N ASP A 91 -23.51 5.68 12.17
CA ASP A 91 -24.75 5.96 11.43
C ASP A 91 -25.92 5.14 11.98
N VAL A 92 -25.72 3.85 12.24
CA VAL A 92 -26.73 2.97 12.85
C VAL A 92 -27.15 3.46 14.24
N LEU A 93 -26.18 3.83 15.08
CA LEU A 93 -26.45 4.33 16.44
C LEU A 93 -27.21 5.66 16.42
N LEU A 94 -26.85 6.58 15.53
CA LEU A 94 -27.54 7.86 15.37
C LEU A 94 -28.97 7.66 14.85
N ALA A 95 -29.16 6.77 13.88
CA ALA A 95 -30.48 6.43 13.36
C ALA A 95 -31.38 5.77 14.43
N ALA A 96 -30.81 4.91 15.29
CA ALA A 96 -31.53 4.31 16.41
C ALA A 96 -31.92 5.36 17.47
N ALA A 97 -30.99 6.23 17.86
CA ALA A 97 -31.24 7.31 18.81
C ALA A 97 -32.36 8.26 18.33
N ALA A 98 -32.31 8.66 17.06
CA ALA A 98 -33.32 9.52 16.46
C ALA A 98 -34.73 8.89 16.37
N ARG A 99 -34.83 7.55 16.37
CA ARG A 99 -36.10 6.83 16.47
C ARG A 99 -36.60 6.75 17.91
N GLY A 100 -35.69 6.60 18.88
CA GLY A 100 -36.01 6.58 20.30
C GLY A 100 -36.55 7.91 20.83
N GLU A 101 -36.09 9.05 20.31
CA GLU A 101 -36.60 10.38 20.69
C GLU A 101 -37.99 10.71 20.12
N LYS A 102 -38.50 9.91 19.16
CA LYS A 102 -39.81 10.12 18.51
C LYS A 102 -40.94 9.26 19.10
N GLY A 103 -40.65 8.44 20.11
CA GLY A 103 -41.63 7.65 20.87
C GLY A 103 -41.81 8.20 22.28
#